data_AF-A0A143XKN3-F1
#
_entry.id   AF-A0A143XKN3-F1
#
_cell.length_a   1.000
_cell.length_b   1.000
_cell.length_c   1.000
_cell.angle_alpha   90.00
_cell.angle_beta   90.00
_cell.angle_gamma   90.00
#
_symmetry.space_group_name_H-M   'P 1'
#
loop_
_entity.id
_entity.type
_entity.pdbx_description
1 polymer ?
#
loop_
_entity_poly.entity_id
_entity_poly.type
_entity_poly.pdbx_seq_one_letter_code
_entity_poly.pdbx_strand_id
1 'polypeptide(L)'
;MKIFSTYSVKIKHYNHIFKDTVSVYRDAVDFFIDVCLNEWTVIFTIKGNLLQQQHIEHLCHKTADNKNPKYHNFDKEFYKFPSYLRRGAINEAIGKVSSYKSNLVNWETKPNGKQPSPPKAGYVYPCMYKTVMYKQTDTYEAKIKVFVRNTWDWITVKLRKSDIDYIDRRCASRKKCAPTLQKRGKEWFLDFPFEEKTTLNDTNIYEQTIVAVDLGVHTAATISVMRSDGTILGRHFCKLPKETDHLMHGINRIKKAQQHGNHKTPRLWAKAKGINHDIAVKTASYIIEMAVLYNADVIVFEHLDKNGKVRGSKKQKLKMWRSQEVQSIVKNKAHRLGMRISHICAWGTSKLAYDGSGSVLRGGDGGFHTYERCKFQNGKVYNCDLSASYNIGARYFVREILKSLDASSRLPIEANVPQCSKRSTCTFSTLISLNAALMFA
;
A
#
# COMPACT_ATOMS: atom_id res chain seq x y z
N MET A 1 -1.86 -15.37 -6.31
CA MET A 1 -1.08 -14.23 -5.81
C MET A 1 -0.57 -14.51 -4.39
N LYS A 2 0.68 -14.12 -4.06
CA LYS A 2 1.18 -14.12 -2.67
C LYS A 2 0.86 -12.78 -2.00
N ILE A 3 0.34 -12.81 -0.79
CA ILE A 3 0.05 -11.65 0.04
C ILE A 3 0.88 -11.74 1.31
N PHE A 4 1.46 -10.61 1.71
CA PHE A 4 2.19 -10.48 2.97
C PHE A 4 1.48 -9.47 3.87
N SER A 5 1.32 -9.81 5.14
CA SER A 5 0.86 -8.88 6.18
C SER A 5 1.77 -9.00 7.39
N THR A 6 1.82 -7.96 8.23
CA THR A 6 2.69 -7.95 9.41
C THR A 6 1.88 -7.56 10.63
N TYR A 7 2.12 -8.25 11.75
CA TYR A 7 1.59 -7.86 13.04
C TYR A 7 2.72 -7.71 14.06
N SER A 8 2.70 -6.60 14.80
CA SER A 8 3.73 -6.25 15.78
C SER A 8 3.32 -6.70 17.17
N VAL A 9 4.12 -7.56 17.79
CA VAL A 9 3.93 -8.02 19.16
C VAL A 9 4.88 -7.28 20.08
N LYS A 10 4.35 -6.55 21.05
CA LYS A 10 5.18 -5.83 22.02
C LYS A 10 5.93 -6.80 22.92
N ILE A 11 7.24 -6.58 23.07
CA ILE A 11 8.05 -7.20 24.11
C ILE A 11 7.82 -6.43 25.41
N LYS A 12 7.42 -7.14 26.46
CA LYS A 12 7.28 -6.63 27.82
C LYS A 12 8.64 -6.66 28.50
N HIS A 13 8.97 -5.55 29.14
CA HIS A 13 10.25 -5.34 29.83
C HIS A 13 11.43 -5.35 28.84
N TYR A 14 12.60 -4.89 29.27
CA TYR A 14 13.81 -4.69 28.44
C TYR A 14 13.73 -3.56 27.39
N ASN A 15 14.17 -2.36 27.79
CA ASN A 15 14.24 -1.20 26.88
C ASN A 15 15.64 -0.99 26.24
N HIS A 16 16.69 -1.56 26.84
CA HIS A 16 18.08 -1.27 26.47
C HIS A 16 18.84 -2.48 25.90
N ILE A 17 18.56 -3.70 26.37
CA ILE A 17 19.34 -4.91 26.06
C ILE A 17 19.46 -5.23 24.56
N PHE A 18 18.49 -4.79 23.77
CA PHE A 18 18.43 -5.02 22.33
C PHE A 18 19.23 -4.02 21.49
N LYS A 19 19.67 -2.91 22.08
CA LYS A 19 20.36 -1.84 21.34
C LYS A 19 21.67 -2.35 20.75
N ASP A 20 22.45 -3.07 21.55
CA ASP A 20 23.76 -3.59 21.14
C ASP A 20 23.61 -4.64 20.05
N THR A 21 22.60 -5.51 20.18
CA THR A 21 22.24 -6.48 19.13
C THR A 21 21.94 -5.81 17.79
N VAL A 22 21.17 -4.70 17.81
CA VAL A 22 20.85 -3.95 16.60
C VAL A 22 22.08 -3.19 16.07
N SER A 23 22.93 -2.67 16.95
CA SER A 23 24.18 -2.00 16.56
C SER A 23 25.08 -2.96 15.81
N VAL A 24 25.44 -4.09 16.44
CA VAL A 24 26.33 -5.11 15.85
C VAL A 24 25.75 -5.65 14.54
N TYR A 25 24.42 -5.82 14.43
CA TYR A 25 23.80 -6.21 13.17
C TYR A 25 23.95 -5.15 12.07
N ARG A 26 23.80 -3.85 12.41
CA ARG A 26 23.98 -2.76 11.44
C ARG A 26 25.42 -2.61 11.00
N ASP A 27 26.35 -2.72 11.94
CA ASP A 27 27.79 -2.68 11.67
C ASP A 27 28.18 -3.83 10.72
N ALA A 28 27.61 -5.03 10.92
CA ALA A 28 27.80 -6.16 10.00
C ALA A 28 27.19 -5.89 8.61
N VAL A 29 26.02 -5.24 8.53
CA VAL A 29 25.43 -4.85 7.24
C VAL A 29 26.28 -3.81 6.53
N ASP A 30 26.82 -2.81 7.24
CA ASP A 30 27.74 -1.81 6.67
C ASP A 30 29.00 -2.47 6.12
N PHE A 31 29.61 -3.41 6.88
CA PHE A 31 30.73 -4.22 6.38
C PHE A 31 30.39 -4.93 5.07
N PHE A 32 29.22 -5.60 5.00
CA PHE A 32 28.82 -6.29 3.78
C PHE A 32 28.46 -5.36 2.62
N ILE A 33 28.01 -4.13 2.89
CA ILE A 33 27.79 -3.12 1.86
C ILE A 33 29.12 -2.77 1.19
N ASP A 34 30.18 -2.55 1.98
CA ASP A 34 31.50 -2.22 1.44
C ASP A 34 32.05 -3.37 0.59
N VAL A 35 31.93 -4.61 1.07
CA VAL A 35 32.26 -5.80 0.28
C VAL A 35 31.45 -5.85 -1.03
N CYS A 36 30.13 -5.63 -0.96
CA CYS A 36 29.28 -5.67 -2.14
C CYS A 36 29.58 -4.56 -3.14
N LEU A 37 30.04 -3.39 -2.69
CA LEU A 37 30.46 -2.29 -3.56
C LEU A 37 31.76 -2.63 -4.30
N ASN A 38 32.72 -3.24 -3.59
CA ASN A 38 34.01 -3.65 -4.14
C ASN A 38 33.88 -4.80 -5.14
N GLU A 39 32.97 -5.75 -4.90
CA GLU A 39 32.77 -6.95 -5.72
C GLU A 39 31.57 -6.83 -6.69
N TRP A 40 31.02 -5.62 -6.88
CA TRP A 40 29.75 -5.43 -7.59
C TRP A 40 29.76 -6.00 -9.01
N THR A 41 30.88 -5.89 -9.72
CA THR A 41 31.02 -6.39 -11.10
C THR A 41 30.75 -7.90 -11.18
N VAL A 42 31.20 -8.67 -10.18
CA VAL A 42 30.97 -10.11 -10.09
C VAL A 42 29.56 -10.41 -9.58
N ILE A 43 29.10 -9.71 -8.54
CA ILE A 43 27.76 -9.93 -7.96
C ILE A 43 26.66 -9.71 -9.00
N PHE A 44 26.83 -8.68 -9.84
CA PHE A 44 25.86 -8.31 -10.87
C PHE A 44 25.67 -9.40 -11.94
N THR A 45 26.70 -10.20 -12.23
CA THR A 45 26.61 -11.28 -13.23
C THR A 45 25.98 -12.55 -12.67
N ILE A 46 26.05 -12.77 -11.35
CA ILE A 46 25.48 -13.94 -10.69
C ILE A 46 23.94 -13.86 -10.72
N LYS A 47 23.31 -14.83 -11.38
CA LYS A 47 21.85 -14.94 -11.44
C LYS A 47 21.30 -15.61 -10.19
N GLY A 48 20.56 -14.84 -9.39
CA GLY A 48 19.77 -15.37 -8.27
C GLY A 48 20.34 -14.99 -6.90
N ASN A 49 19.42 -14.60 -6.00
CA ASN A 49 19.77 -14.07 -4.69
C ASN A 49 20.54 -15.06 -3.80
N LEU A 50 20.20 -16.36 -3.86
CA LEU A 50 20.88 -17.39 -3.08
C LEU A 50 22.35 -17.52 -3.48
N LEU A 51 22.65 -17.56 -4.77
CA LEU A 51 24.02 -17.70 -5.27
C LEU A 51 24.84 -16.44 -4.97
N GLN A 52 24.26 -15.25 -5.12
CA GLN A 52 24.90 -14.00 -4.71
C GLN A 52 25.24 -14.00 -3.22
N GLN A 53 24.31 -14.44 -2.37
CA GLN A 53 24.51 -14.55 -0.94
C GLN A 53 25.64 -15.52 -0.60
N GLN A 54 25.64 -16.71 -1.21
CA GLN A 54 26.66 -17.74 -0.98
C GLN A 54 28.04 -17.26 -1.41
N HIS A 55 28.13 -16.55 -2.54
CA HIS A 55 29.38 -15.96 -3.02
C HIS A 55 29.96 -14.98 -2.01
N ILE A 56 29.16 -14.02 -1.50
CA ILE A 56 29.63 -13.07 -0.48
C ILE A 56 29.97 -13.77 0.85
N GLU A 57 29.17 -14.76 1.26
CA GLU A 57 29.47 -15.53 2.47
C GLU A 57 30.82 -16.26 2.34
N HIS A 58 31.13 -16.82 1.16
CA HIS A 58 32.42 -17.44 0.87
C HIS A 58 33.56 -16.41 0.84
N LEU A 59 33.33 -15.18 0.40
CA LEU A 59 34.38 -14.15 0.41
C LEU A 59 34.73 -13.65 1.82
N CYS A 60 33.83 -13.77 2.79
CA CYS A 60 33.98 -13.14 4.11
C CYS A 60 34.14 -14.12 5.28
N HIS A 61 33.59 -15.33 5.19
CA HIS A 61 33.52 -16.24 6.33
C HIS A 61 34.43 -17.46 6.18
N LYS A 62 35.26 -17.69 7.20
CA LYS A 62 36.14 -18.84 7.29
C LYS A 62 35.35 -20.10 7.64
N THR A 63 35.53 -21.16 6.85
CA THR A 63 34.99 -22.50 7.10
C THR A 63 36.07 -23.55 6.90
N ALA A 64 35.76 -24.83 7.13
CA ALA A 64 36.70 -25.92 6.87
C ALA A 64 37.14 -25.97 5.38
N ASP A 65 36.18 -25.74 4.48
CA ASP A 65 36.38 -25.73 3.02
C ASP A 65 36.86 -24.38 2.47
N ASN A 66 36.76 -23.32 3.28
CA ASN A 66 37.21 -21.97 2.93
C ASN A 66 38.12 -21.40 4.03
N LYS A 67 39.38 -21.82 4.01
CA LYS A 67 40.32 -21.52 5.11
C LYS A 67 40.79 -20.07 5.13
N ASN A 68 40.87 -19.43 3.96
CA ASN A 68 41.43 -18.09 3.75
C ASN A 68 40.47 -17.21 2.92
N PRO A 69 39.33 -16.77 3.48
CA PRO A 69 38.43 -15.83 2.80
C PRO A 69 39.15 -14.51 2.48
N LYS A 70 38.83 -13.90 1.33
CA LYS A 70 39.41 -12.61 0.88
C LYS A 70 39.23 -11.52 1.94
N TYR A 71 38.04 -11.41 2.52
CA TYR A 71 37.66 -10.45 3.55
C TYR A 71 37.64 -11.10 4.95
N HIS A 72 38.77 -11.68 5.35
CA HIS A 72 38.92 -12.43 6.60
C HIS A 72 38.71 -11.63 7.91
N ASN A 73 38.59 -10.30 7.84
CA ASN A 73 38.37 -9.45 9.01
C ASN A 73 36.98 -9.64 9.63
N PHE A 74 36.00 -10.12 8.85
CA PHE A 74 34.62 -10.28 9.34
C PHE A 74 34.55 -11.14 10.62
N ASP A 75 35.19 -12.32 10.63
CA ASP A 75 35.11 -13.24 11.77
C ASP A 75 35.86 -12.73 13.01
N LYS A 76 36.82 -11.81 12.82
CA LYS A 76 37.54 -11.14 13.90
C LYS A 76 36.69 -10.03 14.52
N GLU A 77 36.10 -9.18 13.67
CA GLU A 77 35.27 -8.03 14.08
C GLU A 77 33.92 -8.49 14.67
N PHE A 78 33.31 -9.53 14.09
CA PHE A 78 32.01 -10.06 14.46
C PHE A 78 32.14 -11.46 15.06
N TYR A 79 32.87 -11.56 16.18
CA TYR A 79 33.12 -12.83 16.85
C TYR A 79 31.81 -13.57 17.20
N LYS A 80 31.74 -14.86 16.83
CA LYS A 80 30.57 -15.75 17.03
C LYS A 80 29.25 -15.23 16.43
N PHE A 81 29.30 -14.42 15.38
CA PHE A 81 28.09 -13.90 14.72
C PHE A 81 27.18 -15.03 14.21
N PRO A 82 25.87 -15.04 14.53
CA PRO A 82 24.96 -16.10 14.12
C PRO A 82 24.86 -16.23 12.60
N SER A 83 24.97 -17.46 12.09
CA SER A 83 24.97 -17.75 10.65
C SER A 83 23.74 -17.21 9.90
N TYR A 84 22.54 -17.36 10.47
CA TYR A 84 21.32 -16.83 9.86
C TYR A 84 21.25 -15.30 9.87
N LEU A 85 21.81 -14.65 10.90
CA LEU A 85 21.96 -13.19 10.87
C LEU A 85 22.96 -12.76 9.81
N ARG A 86 24.06 -13.50 9.63
CA ARG A 86 25.06 -13.21 8.60
C ARG A 86 24.43 -13.22 7.22
N ARG A 87 23.71 -14.30 6.89
CA ARG A 87 23.00 -14.44 5.61
C ARG A 87 21.94 -13.35 5.43
N GLY A 88 21.23 -12.99 6.50
CA GLY A 88 20.30 -11.86 6.51
C GLY A 88 20.99 -10.52 6.21
N ALA A 89 22.13 -10.25 6.84
CA ALA A 89 22.90 -9.03 6.66
C ALA A 89 23.48 -8.92 5.24
N ILE A 90 23.99 -10.02 4.68
CA ILE A 90 24.46 -10.10 3.29
C ILE A 90 23.31 -9.76 2.31
N ASN A 91 22.13 -10.37 2.49
CA ASN A 91 20.99 -10.09 1.62
C ASN A 91 20.51 -8.64 1.70
N GLU A 92 20.53 -8.04 2.90
CA GLU A 92 20.23 -6.63 3.11
C GLU A 92 21.25 -5.73 2.37
N ALA A 93 22.54 -6.05 2.46
CA ALA A 93 23.60 -5.33 1.76
C ALA A 93 23.47 -5.42 0.23
N ILE A 94 23.28 -6.62 -0.32
CA ILE A 94 23.06 -6.84 -1.77
C ILE A 94 21.87 -6.02 -2.26
N GLY A 95 20.74 -6.05 -1.54
CA GLY A 95 19.55 -5.29 -1.90
C GLY A 95 19.79 -3.77 -1.93
N LYS A 96 20.52 -3.24 -0.95
CA LYS A 96 20.88 -1.82 -0.89
C LYS A 96 21.83 -1.41 -2.01
N VAL A 97 22.88 -2.18 -2.26
CA VAL A 97 23.85 -1.88 -3.33
C VAL A 97 23.20 -2.00 -4.70
N SER A 98 22.36 -3.02 -4.92
CA SER A 98 21.59 -3.16 -6.15
C SER A 98 20.70 -1.95 -6.41
N SER A 99 19.92 -1.52 -5.40
CA SER A 99 19.10 -0.32 -5.53
C SER A 99 19.91 0.94 -5.82
N TYR A 100 21.05 1.12 -5.13
CA TYR A 100 21.95 2.25 -5.36
C TYR A 100 22.48 2.25 -6.81
N LYS A 101 23.02 1.12 -7.29
CA LYS A 101 23.60 1.00 -8.63
C LYS A 101 22.55 1.22 -9.72
N SER A 102 21.35 0.66 -9.59
CA SER A 102 20.26 0.91 -10.54
C SER A 102 19.82 2.39 -10.56
N ASN A 103 19.72 3.02 -9.39
CA ASN A 103 19.37 4.45 -9.31
C ASN A 103 20.47 5.35 -9.88
N LEU A 104 21.74 4.97 -9.69
CA LEU A 104 22.88 5.70 -10.24
C LEU A 104 22.86 5.67 -11.77
N VAL A 105 22.68 4.49 -12.38
CA VAL A 105 22.53 4.34 -13.83
C VAL A 105 21.35 5.16 -14.38
N ASN A 106 20.20 5.12 -13.69
CA ASN A 106 19.04 5.91 -14.08
C ASN A 106 19.34 7.43 -14.04
N TRP A 107 20.06 7.88 -13.02
CA TRP A 107 20.47 9.28 -12.89
C TRP A 107 21.53 9.66 -13.92
N GLU A 108 22.51 8.82 -14.22
CA GLU A 108 23.51 9.05 -15.28
C GLU A 108 22.85 9.16 -16.66
N THR A 109 21.82 8.33 -16.92
CA THR A 109 21.06 8.36 -18.18
C THR A 109 20.16 9.58 -18.30
N LYS A 110 19.51 9.98 -17.19
CA LYS A 110 18.61 11.15 -17.13
C LYS A 110 18.84 11.93 -15.83
N PRO A 111 19.86 12.82 -15.80
CA PRO A 111 20.21 13.55 -14.59
C PRO A 111 19.06 14.45 -14.16
N ASN A 112 18.38 14.06 -13.07
CA ASN A 112 17.34 14.86 -12.45
C ASN A 112 17.47 14.80 -10.94
N GLY A 113 17.54 15.96 -10.31
CA GLY A 113 17.79 16.08 -8.87
C GLY A 113 19.22 15.69 -8.48
N LYS A 114 19.41 15.36 -7.20
CA LYS A 114 20.73 15.03 -6.64
C LYS A 114 21.15 13.61 -7.02
N GLN A 115 22.44 13.44 -7.30
CA GLN A 115 23.05 12.13 -7.50
C GLN A 115 22.77 11.22 -6.30
N PRO A 116 22.45 9.93 -6.51
CA PRO A 116 22.31 8.96 -5.44
C PRO A 116 23.58 8.87 -4.58
N SER A 117 23.42 8.87 -3.26
CA SER A 117 24.54 8.67 -2.32
C SER A 117 24.84 7.17 -2.13
N PRO A 118 26.10 6.78 -1.84
CA PRO A 118 26.44 5.42 -1.46
C PRO A 118 25.55 4.90 -0.32
N PRO A 119 25.15 3.62 -0.36
CA PRO A 119 24.26 3.05 0.63
C PRO A 119 24.94 2.91 1.99
N LYS A 120 24.13 2.92 3.05
CA LYS A 120 24.51 2.54 4.41
C LYS A 120 23.42 1.63 4.99
N ALA A 121 23.74 0.88 6.04
CA ALA A 121 22.81 0.00 6.74
C ALA A 121 21.57 0.79 7.17
N GLY A 122 21.75 1.93 7.83
CA GLY A 122 20.66 2.80 8.28
C GLY A 122 19.79 2.11 9.35
N TYR A 123 18.46 2.23 9.24
CA TYR A 123 17.52 1.70 10.23
C TYR A 123 17.10 0.25 9.94
N VAL A 124 18.07 -0.62 9.66
CA VAL A 124 17.82 -2.07 9.52
C VAL A 124 17.79 -2.75 10.88
N TYR A 125 17.16 -3.92 10.91
CA TYR A 125 16.89 -4.68 12.12
C TYR A 125 17.04 -6.19 11.86
N PRO A 126 17.55 -6.95 12.84
CA PRO A 126 17.79 -8.38 12.65
C PRO A 126 16.48 -9.18 12.60
N CYS A 127 16.41 -10.09 11.63
CA CYS A 127 15.38 -11.12 11.58
C CYS A 127 15.72 -12.23 12.57
N MET A 128 14.78 -12.53 13.46
CA MET A 128 14.92 -13.56 14.48
C MET A 128 14.45 -14.91 13.92
N TYR A 129 15.31 -15.50 13.08
CA TYR A 129 15.07 -16.82 12.48
C TYR A 129 14.77 -17.89 13.52
N LYS A 130 13.81 -18.78 13.19
CA LYS A 130 13.39 -19.89 14.05
C LYS A 130 14.59 -20.78 14.41
N THR A 131 14.55 -21.36 15.59
CA THR A 131 15.54 -22.32 16.14
C THR A 131 16.88 -21.69 16.53
N VAL A 132 17.43 -20.76 15.74
CA VAL A 132 18.74 -20.15 16.02
C VAL A 132 18.66 -18.82 16.76
N MET A 133 17.63 -18.02 16.49
CA MET A 133 17.48 -16.67 17.05
C MET A 133 16.16 -16.47 17.81
N TYR A 134 15.14 -17.27 17.51
CA TYR A 134 13.84 -17.22 18.17
C TYR A 134 13.31 -18.62 18.46
N LYS A 135 12.84 -18.82 19.68
CA LYS A 135 12.14 -20.03 20.12
C LYS A 135 10.96 -19.63 21.01
N GLN A 136 9.74 -19.96 20.60
CA GLN A 136 8.58 -19.83 21.48
C GLN A 136 8.72 -20.84 22.63
N THR A 137 8.62 -20.39 23.87
CA THR A 137 8.74 -21.25 25.07
C THR A 137 7.41 -21.51 25.74
N ASP A 138 6.50 -20.53 25.68
CA ASP A 138 5.13 -20.62 26.19
C ASP A 138 4.23 -19.72 25.31
N THR A 139 2.93 -19.70 25.51
CA THR A 139 1.95 -18.88 24.80
C THR A 139 2.36 -17.40 24.77
N TYR A 140 2.75 -16.86 25.94
CA TYR A 140 3.11 -15.44 26.08
C TYR A 140 4.60 -15.20 26.33
N GLU A 141 5.45 -16.20 26.12
CA GLU A 141 6.89 -16.09 26.32
C GLU A 141 7.68 -16.68 25.16
N ALA A 142 8.79 -16.02 24.83
CA ALA A 142 9.72 -16.50 23.84
C ALA A 142 11.15 -16.30 24.33
N LYS A 143 12.05 -17.19 23.91
CA LYS A 143 13.48 -16.95 23.98
C LYS A 143 13.94 -16.29 22.69
N ILE A 144 14.71 -15.22 22.82
CA ILE A 144 15.40 -14.57 21.70
C ILE A 144 16.88 -14.47 21.98
N LYS A 145 17.68 -14.68 20.93
CA LYS A 145 19.14 -14.57 21.02
C LYS A 145 19.55 -13.12 20.79
N VAL A 146 20.33 -12.58 21.73
CA VAL A 146 20.76 -11.19 21.76
C VAL A 146 22.26 -11.11 21.97
N PHE A 147 22.86 -10.05 21.43
CA PHE A 147 24.24 -9.71 21.73
C PHE A 147 24.30 -8.89 23.01
N VAL A 148 24.90 -9.46 24.05
CA VAL A 148 25.04 -8.89 25.40
C VAL A 148 26.37 -9.36 25.97
N ARG A 149 27.09 -8.51 26.72
CA ARG A 149 28.38 -8.87 27.34
C ARG A 149 29.40 -9.46 26.33
N ASN A 150 29.43 -8.92 25.12
CA ASN A 150 30.30 -9.37 24.01
C ASN A 150 30.09 -10.83 23.58
N THR A 151 28.93 -11.42 23.86
CA THR A 151 28.56 -12.77 23.44
C THR A 151 27.09 -12.81 22.97
N TRP A 152 26.72 -13.89 22.29
CA TRP A 152 25.36 -14.13 21.81
C TRP A 152 24.62 -15.08 22.75
N ASP A 153 23.80 -14.51 23.63
CA ASP A 153 23.09 -15.23 24.68
C ASP A 153 21.58 -15.28 24.43
N TRP A 154 20.93 -16.33 24.95
CA TRP A 154 19.48 -16.44 24.94
C TRP A 154 18.89 -15.72 26.14
N ILE A 155 17.94 -14.82 25.90
CA ILE A 155 17.12 -14.23 26.95
C ILE A 155 15.66 -14.63 26.78
N THR A 156 14.96 -14.83 27.88
CA THR A 156 13.50 -15.03 27.88
C THR A 156 12.83 -13.66 27.91
N VAL A 157 11.90 -13.44 26.98
CA VAL A 157 11.10 -12.23 26.88
C VAL A 157 9.62 -12.56 27.03
N LYS A 158 8.92 -11.72 27.78
CA LYS A 158 7.46 -11.77 27.88
C LYS A 158 6.86 -10.99 26.72
N LEU A 159 5.83 -11.55 26.10
CA LEU A 159 5.10 -10.94 25.00
C LEU A 159 3.79 -10.36 25.51
N ARG A 160 3.29 -9.31 24.85
CA ARG A 160 2.02 -8.71 25.23
C ARG A 160 0.87 -9.66 24.89
N LYS A 161 0.12 -10.07 25.93
CA LYS A 161 -1.03 -10.98 25.84
C LYS A 161 -2.01 -10.62 24.72
N SER A 162 -2.50 -9.36 24.70
CA SER A 162 -3.46 -8.91 23.69
C SER A 162 -2.96 -9.06 22.25
N ASP A 163 -1.65 -8.92 22.04
CA ASP A 163 -1.04 -8.97 20.71
C ASP A 163 -0.92 -10.43 20.24
N ILE A 164 -0.58 -11.34 21.15
CA ILE A 164 -0.58 -12.79 20.89
C ILE A 164 -1.99 -13.30 20.65
N ASP A 165 -2.94 -12.97 21.54
CA ASP A 165 -4.34 -13.37 21.41
C ASP A 165 -4.94 -12.91 20.07
N TYR A 166 -4.52 -11.73 19.57
CA TYR A 166 -4.92 -11.25 18.25
C TYR A 166 -4.37 -12.12 17.12
N ILE A 167 -3.08 -12.46 17.15
CA ILE A 167 -2.47 -13.35 16.15
C ILE A 167 -3.21 -14.69 16.13
N ASP A 168 -3.44 -15.27 17.30
CA ASP A 168 -4.04 -16.61 17.40
C ASP A 168 -5.49 -16.60 16.91
N ARG A 169 -6.25 -15.53 17.16
CA ARG A 169 -7.65 -15.40 16.69
C ARG A 169 -7.78 -15.00 15.22
N ARG A 170 -6.89 -14.15 14.70
CA ARG A 170 -7.07 -13.46 13.41
C ARG A 170 -6.07 -13.87 12.33
N CYS A 171 -5.03 -14.62 12.68
CA CYS A 171 -3.95 -15.02 11.77
C CYS A 171 -3.70 -16.55 11.75
N ALA A 172 -4.53 -17.37 12.41
CA ALA A 172 -4.31 -18.82 12.53
C ALA A 172 -4.19 -19.55 11.18
N SER A 173 -4.98 -19.16 10.18
CA SER A 173 -4.94 -19.77 8.84
C SER A 173 -3.74 -19.33 7.99
N ARG A 174 -2.89 -18.42 8.49
CA ARG A 174 -1.80 -17.81 7.74
C ARG A 174 -0.45 -18.42 8.13
N LYS A 175 0.46 -18.53 7.16
CA LYS A 175 1.81 -19.03 7.43
C LYS A 175 2.60 -17.97 8.21
N LYS A 176 2.84 -18.23 9.49
CA LYS A 176 3.65 -17.37 10.39
C LYS A 176 5.14 -17.48 10.06
N CYS A 177 5.72 -16.38 9.59
CA CYS A 177 7.14 -16.25 9.26
C CYS A 177 7.99 -15.88 10.49
N ALA A 178 9.32 -15.89 10.32
CA ALA A 178 10.25 -15.46 11.37
C ALA A 178 10.05 -13.96 11.69
N PRO A 179 10.01 -13.57 12.97
CA PRO A 179 9.79 -12.17 13.34
C PRO A 179 11.05 -11.33 13.18
N THR A 180 10.87 -10.03 12.91
CA THR A 180 11.96 -9.04 12.95
C THR A 180 11.92 -8.25 14.26
N LEU A 181 13.06 -8.09 14.93
CA LEU A 181 13.16 -7.29 16.14
C LEU A 181 13.13 -5.80 15.81
N GLN A 182 12.07 -5.09 16.15
CA GLN A 182 11.93 -3.66 15.81
C GLN A 182 11.84 -2.75 17.02
N LYS A 183 12.43 -1.57 16.89
CA LYS A 183 12.32 -0.49 17.88
C LYS A 183 11.31 0.55 17.42
N ARG A 184 10.32 0.85 18.26
CA ARG A 184 9.36 1.95 18.04
C ARG A 184 9.37 2.88 19.26
N GLY A 185 9.96 4.05 19.10
CA GLY A 185 10.14 4.99 20.22
C GLY A 185 11.03 4.39 21.32
N LYS A 186 10.47 4.27 22.53
CA LYS A 186 11.15 3.67 23.70
C LYS A 186 10.87 2.18 23.87
N GLU A 187 10.11 1.58 22.97
CA GLU A 187 9.59 0.22 23.11
C GLU A 187 10.11 -0.71 22.01
N TRP A 188 10.10 -2.01 22.29
CA TRP A 188 10.57 -3.07 21.40
C TRP A 188 9.47 -4.04 21.03
N PHE A 189 9.54 -4.54 19.80
CA PHE A 189 8.51 -5.39 19.20
C PHE A 189 9.15 -6.52 18.41
N LEU A 190 8.44 -7.64 18.33
CA LEU A 190 8.65 -8.67 17.33
C LEU A 190 7.60 -8.49 16.25
N ASP A 191 8.02 -8.10 15.06
CA ASP A 191 7.16 -7.96 13.90
C ASP A 191 7.05 -9.30 13.19
N PHE A 192 5.91 -9.96 13.30
CA PHE A 192 5.64 -11.24 12.64
C PHE A 192 5.05 -11.01 11.26
N PRO A 193 5.76 -11.39 10.18
CA PRO A 193 5.16 -11.44 8.85
C PRO A 193 4.30 -12.71 8.71
N PHE A 194 3.24 -12.60 7.93
CA PHE A 194 2.34 -13.67 7.58
C PHE A 194 2.25 -13.76 6.06
N GLU A 195 2.48 -14.95 5.53
CA GLU A 195 2.34 -15.27 4.10
C GLU A 195 0.97 -15.93 3.88
N GLU A 196 0.24 -15.42 2.89
CA GLU A 196 -1.03 -15.95 2.41
C GLU A 196 -0.95 -16.17 0.89
N LYS A 197 -1.60 -17.22 0.39
CA LYS A 197 -1.79 -17.43 -1.05
C LYS A 197 -3.28 -17.32 -1.33
N THR A 198 -3.64 -16.49 -2.30
CA THR A 198 -5.02 -16.32 -2.74
C THR A 198 -5.09 -16.33 -4.26
N THR A 199 -6.16 -16.88 -4.81
CA THR A 199 -6.48 -16.80 -6.23
C THR A 199 -7.44 -15.64 -6.42
N LEU A 200 -7.11 -14.74 -7.34
CA LEU A 200 -8.04 -13.68 -7.71
C LEU A 200 -9.07 -14.27 -8.67
N ASN A 201 -10.31 -13.83 -8.57
CA ASN A 201 -11.38 -14.21 -9.47
C ASN A 201 -11.01 -13.95 -10.93
N ASP A 202 -11.60 -14.73 -11.83
CA ASP A 202 -11.37 -14.61 -13.28
C ASP A 202 -12.69 -14.64 -14.05
N THR A 203 -13.75 -14.15 -13.40
CA THR A 203 -15.10 -14.05 -13.94
C THR A 203 -15.08 -13.31 -15.27
N ASN A 204 -15.81 -13.81 -16.27
CA ASN A 204 -15.91 -13.18 -17.58
C ASN A 204 -16.46 -11.75 -17.46
N ILE A 205 -15.95 -10.80 -18.24
CA ILE A 205 -16.36 -9.39 -18.21
C ILE A 205 -17.89 -9.20 -18.32
N TYR A 206 -18.58 -10.03 -19.09
CA TYR A 206 -20.03 -9.94 -19.28
C TYR A 206 -20.83 -10.41 -18.06
N GLU A 207 -20.23 -11.20 -17.17
CA GLU A 207 -20.86 -11.73 -15.95
C GLU A 207 -20.43 -10.97 -14.68
N GLN A 208 -19.43 -10.08 -14.81
CA GLN A 208 -18.85 -9.39 -13.68
C GLN A 208 -19.84 -8.44 -12.99
N THR A 209 -19.88 -8.51 -11.67
CA THR A 209 -20.48 -7.48 -10.82
C THR A 209 -19.37 -6.59 -10.26
N ILE A 210 -19.45 -5.28 -10.47
CA ILE A 210 -18.44 -4.34 -9.98
C ILE A 210 -18.98 -3.41 -8.90
N VAL A 211 -18.05 -2.92 -8.08
CA VAL A 211 -18.26 -1.83 -7.12
C VAL A 211 -17.44 -0.63 -7.59
N ALA A 212 -18.10 0.36 -8.18
CA ALA A 212 -17.47 1.59 -8.62
C ALA A 212 -17.52 2.65 -7.50
N VAL A 213 -16.35 3.12 -7.09
CA VAL A 213 -16.20 3.97 -5.89
C VAL A 213 -15.67 5.35 -6.27
N ASP A 214 -16.49 6.37 -6.01
CA ASP A 214 -16.06 7.77 -5.96
C ASP A 214 -15.64 8.13 -4.53
N LEU A 215 -14.43 8.62 -4.36
CA LEU A 215 -13.91 9.02 -3.04
C LEU A 215 -14.00 10.54 -2.90
N GLY A 216 -14.73 11.00 -1.90
CA GLY A 216 -14.95 12.42 -1.66
C GLY A 216 -14.27 12.96 -0.41
N VAL A 217 -14.37 14.28 -0.25
CA VAL A 217 -13.93 15.02 0.94
C VAL A 217 -15.09 15.32 1.90
N HIS A 218 -16.33 15.24 1.40
CA HIS A 218 -17.56 15.49 2.17
C HIS A 218 -18.28 14.16 2.44
N THR A 219 -18.68 13.46 1.38
CA THR A 219 -19.01 12.04 1.43
C THR A 219 -17.70 11.24 1.35
N ALA A 220 -17.45 10.34 2.29
CA ALA A 220 -16.16 9.64 2.35
C ALA A 220 -15.99 8.66 1.18
N ALA A 221 -17.09 7.99 0.80
CA ALA A 221 -17.18 7.19 -0.42
C ALA A 221 -18.62 7.17 -0.93
N THR A 222 -18.80 7.32 -2.24
CA THR A 222 -20.06 7.07 -2.94
C THR A 222 -19.86 5.88 -3.85
N ILE A 223 -20.76 4.91 -3.75
CA ILE A 223 -20.63 3.60 -4.36
C ILE A 223 -21.82 3.35 -5.27
N SER A 224 -21.52 2.91 -6.49
CA SER A 224 -22.50 2.27 -7.37
C SER A 224 -22.09 0.83 -7.62
N VAL A 225 -23.05 -0.07 -7.48
CA VAL A 225 -22.88 -1.48 -7.82
C VAL A 225 -23.56 -1.72 -9.15
N MET A 226 -22.82 -2.24 -10.12
CA MET A 226 -23.35 -2.37 -11.48
C MET A 226 -22.79 -3.57 -12.24
N ARG A 227 -23.53 -4.00 -13.26
CA ARG A 227 -23.17 -5.06 -14.20
C ARG A 227 -22.75 -4.50 -15.56
N SER A 228 -22.19 -5.37 -16.39
CA SER A 228 -21.67 -5.10 -17.73
C SER A 228 -22.72 -4.49 -18.67
N ASP A 229 -23.97 -4.95 -18.57
CA ASP A 229 -25.15 -4.46 -19.29
C ASP A 229 -25.57 -3.03 -18.91
N GLY A 230 -25.00 -2.47 -17.84
CA GLY A 230 -25.36 -1.17 -17.28
C GLY A 230 -26.41 -1.25 -16.16
N THR A 231 -26.89 -2.43 -15.79
CA THR A 231 -27.83 -2.60 -14.68
C THR A 231 -27.20 -2.13 -13.37
N ILE A 232 -27.87 -1.22 -12.65
CA ILE A 232 -27.45 -0.74 -11.33
C ILE A 232 -28.13 -1.57 -10.23
N LEU A 233 -27.36 -2.39 -9.52
CA LEU A 233 -27.83 -3.25 -8.42
C LEU A 233 -27.96 -2.50 -7.08
N GLY A 234 -27.21 -1.43 -6.89
CA GLY A 234 -27.15 -0.74 -5.60
C GLY A 234 -26.49 0.64 -5.66
N ARG A 235 -26.90 1.53 -4.75
CA ARG A 235 -26.38 2.89 -4.58
C ARG A 235 -26.15 3.13 -3.10
N HIS A 236 -24.91 3.38 -2.71
CA HIS A 236 -24.51 3.44 -1.30
C HIS A 236 -23.66 4.66 -1.01
N PHE A 237 -23.86 5.28 0.14
CA PHE A 237 -23.15 6.49 0.55
C PHE A 237 -22.54 6.29 1.94
N CYS A 238 -21.21 6.40 2.01
CA CYS A 238 -20.47 6.38 3.27
C CYS A 238 -20.28 7.83 3.77
N LYS A 239 -21.06 8.23 4.77
CA LYS A 239 -20.88 9.50 5.49
C LYS A 239 -20.35 9.23 6.90
N LEU A 240 -19.28 9.93 7.29
CA LEU A 240 -18.63 9.82 8.60
C LEU A 240 -18.63 11.19 9.32
N PRO A 241 -19.81 11.78 9.61
CA PRO A 241 -19.91 13.16 10.06
C PRO A 241 -19.21 13.41 11.40
N LYS A 242 -19.34 12.46 12.34
CA LYS A 242 -18.70 12.54 13.67
C LYS A 242 -17.18 12.56 13.57
N GLU A 243 -16.61 11.63 12.80
CA GLU A 243 -15.17 11.55 12.63
C GLU A 243 -14.62 12.75 11.85
N THR A 244 -15.38 13.22 10.85
CA THR A 244 -15.05 14.42 10.07
C THR A 244 -15.01 15.65 10.97
N ASP A 245 -15.99 15.79 11.87
CA ASP A 245 -16.03 16.88 12.84
C ASP A 245 -14.87 16.81 13.84
N HIS A 246 -14.58 15.63 14.39
CA HIS A 246 -13.40 15.41 15.23
C HIS A 246 -12.08 15.78 14.52
N LEU A 247 -11.96 15.45 13.23
CA LEU A 247 -10.81 15.82 12.43
C LEU A 247 -10.72 17.34 12.25
N MET A 248 -11.84 18.00 11.94
CA MET A 248 -11.91 19.46 11.80
C MET A 248 -11.54 20.17 13.10
N HIS A 249 -12.03 19.71 14.25
CA HIS A 249 -11.62 20.20 15.56
C HIS A 249 -10.12 20.01 15.81
N GLY A 250 -9.56 18.85 15.45
CA GLY A 250 -8.12 18.58 15.53
C GLY A 250 -7.29 19.55 14.70
N ILE A 251 -7.71 19.82 13.46
CA ILE A 251 -7.05 20.78 12.55
C ILE A 251 -7.17 22.21 13.09
N ASN A 252 -8.35 22.61 13.58
CA ASN A 252 -8.56 23.94 14.13
C ASN A 252 -7.69 24.20 15.36
N ARG A 253 -7.45 23.19 16.21
CA ARG A 253 -6.50 23.30 17.34
C ARG A 253 -5.07 23.52 16.84
N ILE A 254 -4.65 22.81 15.79
CA ILE A 254 -3.32 23.01 15.17
C ILE A 254 -3.22 24.44 14.62
N LYS A 255 -4.24 24.92 13.90
CA LYS A 255 -4.28 26.26 13.33
C LYS A 255 -4.17 27.34 14.42
N LYS A 256 -4.94 27.23 15.50
CA LYS A 256 -4.86 28.15 16.65
C LYS A 256 -3.47 28.17 17.28
N ALA A 257 -2.87 27.00 17.52
CA ALA A 257 -1.51 26.92 18.07
C ALA A 257 -0.48 27.62 17.18
N GLN A 258 -0.59 27.45 15.85
CA GLN A 258 0.29 28.11 14.88
C GLN A 258 0.09 29.63 14.81
N GLN A 259 -1.13 30.12 15.00
CA GLN A 259 -1.43 31.55 15.06
C GLN A 259 -0.77 32.22 16.28
N HIS A 260 -0.67 31.50 17.40
CA HIS A 260 0.04 31.96 18.61
C HIS A 260 1.56 31.65 18.58
N GLY A 261 2.16 31.49 17.40
CA GLY A 261 3.61 31.31 17.24
C GLY A 261 4.14 29.89 17.47
N ASN A 262 3.31 28.93 17.87
CA ASN A 262 3.74 27.54 18.05
C ASN A 262 3.67 26.75 16.74
N HIS A 263 4.74 26.85 15.94
CA HIS A 263 4.81 26.17 14.64
C HIS A 263 5.18 24.67 14.73
N LYS A 264 5.77 24.21 15.85
CA LYS A 264 6.19 22.82 16.06
C LYS A 264 5.22 22.06 16.96
N THR A 265 4.18 21.48 16.37
CA THR A 265 3.07 20.82 17.10
C THR A 265 2.95 19.31 16.81
N PRO A 266 4.00 18.49 17.03
CA PRO A 266 4.01 17.08 16.61
C PRO A 266 2.93 16.22 17.27
N ARG A 267 2.60 16.49 18.55
CA ARG A 267 1.54 15.75 19.27
C ARG A 267 0.15 16.04 18.71
N LEU A 268 -0.16 17.29 18.38
CA LEU A 268 -1.43 17.67 17.76
C LEU A 268 -1.56 17.05 16.36
N TRP A 269 -0.48 17.08 15.59
CA TRP A 269 -0.43 16.41 14.28
C TRP A 269 -0.59 14.90 14.40
N ALA A 270 0.01 14.25 15.41
CA ALA A 270 -0.17 12.82 15.64
C ALA A 270 -1.64 12.47 15.91
N LYS A 271 -2.34 13.27 16.75
CA LYS A 271 -3.77 13.09 17.01
C LYS A 271 -4.61 13.26 15.74
N ALA A 272 -4.41 14.35 14.99
CA ALA A 272 -5.16 14.59 13.76
C ALA A 272 -4.91 13.50 12.69
N LYS A 273 -3.67 13.02 12.57
CA LYS A 273 -3.31 11.90 11.69
C LYS A 273 -3.97 10.59 12.14
N GLY A 274 -4.09 10.35 13.44
CA GLY A 274 -4.78 9.17 14.00
C GLY A 274 -6.28 9.16 13.67
N ILE A 275 -6.97 10.29 13.87
CA ILE A 275 -8.40 10.43 13.50
C ILE A 275 -8.58 10.22 11.99
N ASN A 276 -7.70 10.79 11.18
CA ASN A 276 -7.76 10.65 9.73
C ASN A 276 -7.49 9.21 9.24
N HIS A 277 -6.60 8.49 9.93
CA HIS A 277 -6.39 7.06 9.69
C HIS A 277 -7.64 6.24 10.05
N ASP A 278 -8.30 6.54 11.17
CA ASP A 278 -9.57 5.89 11.56
C ASP A 278 -10.67 6.11 10.50
N ILE A 279 -10.80 7.32 9.97
CA ILE A 279 -11.69 7.62 8.83
C ILE A 279 -11.35 6.72 7.64
N ALA A 280 -10.08 6.63 7.26
CA ALA A 280 -9.67 5.81 6.13
C ALA A 280 -9.99 4.31 6.34
N VAL A 281 -9.76 3.80 7.56
CA VAL A 281 -10.07 2.40 7.93
C VAL A 281 -11.58 2.14 7.88
N LYS A 282 -12.41 3.04 8.39
CA LYS A 282 -13.88 2.93 8.35
C LYS A 282 -14.41 2.97 6.93
N THR A 283 -13.98 3.94 6.13
CA THR A 283 -14.37 4.04 4.70
C THR A 283 -13.97 2.78 3.94
N ALA A 284 -12.74 2.29 4.13
CA ALA A 284 -12.28 1.07 3.48
C ALA A 284 -13.07 -0.17 3.93
N SER A 285 -13.48 -0.24 5.20
CA SER A 285 -14.30 -1.33 5.71
C SER A 285 -15.70 -1.31 5.10
N TYR A 286 -16.33 -0.13 5.02
CA TYR A 286 -17.63 0.04 4.37
C TYR A 286 -17.60 -0.36 2.88
N ILE A 287 -16.56 0.04 2.13
CA ILE A 287 -16.40 -0.37 0.72
C ILE A 287 -16.32 -1.90 0.60
N ILE A 288 -15.57 -2.55 1.48
CA ILE A 288 -15.43 -4.01 1.47
C ILE A 288 -16.74 -4.70 1.88
N GLU A 289 -17.46 -4.18 2.87
CA GLU A 289 -18.78 -4.68 3.27
C GLU A 289 -19.76 -4.65 2.10
N MET A 290 -19.79 -3.55 1.32
CA MET A 290 -20.62 -3.48 0.12
C MET A 290 -20.14 -4.44 -0.97
N ALA A 291 -18.84 -4.58 -1.18
CA ALA A 291 -18.31 -5.53 -2.14
C ALA A 291 -18.66 -6.98 -1.78
N VAL A 292 -18.61 -7.34 -0.51
CA VAL A 292 -19.03 -8.66 -0.02
C VAL A 292 -20.55 -8.85 -0.16
N LEU A 293 -21.35 -7.84 0.22
CA LEU A 293 -22.81 -7.90 0.16
C LEU A 293 -23.35 -8.21 -1.24
N TYR A 294 -22.70 -7.69 -2.27
CA TYR A 294 -23.11 -7.87 -3.67
C TYR A 294 -22.30 -8.93 -4.43
N ASN A 295 -21.47 -9.73 -3.72
CA ASN A 295 -20.56 -10.69 -4.34
C ASN A 295 -19.75 -10.09 -5.50
N ALA A 296 -19.22 -8.88 -5.28
CA ALA A 296 -18.55 -8.13 -6.31
C ALA A 296 -17.25 -8.81 -6.74
N ASP A 297 -17.01 -8.81 -8.04
CA ASP A 297 -15.81 -9.34 -8.66
C ASP A 297 -14.65 -8.35 -8.61
N VAL A 298 -14.96 -7.09 -8.88
CA VAL A 298 -13.94 -6.04 -9.07
C VAL A 298 -14.38 -4.76 -8.36
N ILE A 299 -13.45 -4.16 -7.62
CA ILE A 299 -13.63 -2.82 -7.07
C ILE A 299 -12.88 -1.83 -7.97
N VAL A 300 -13.61 -0.85 -8.50
CA VAL A 300 -13.11 0.14 -9.46
C VAL A 300 -12.93 1.48 -8.76
N PHE A 301 -11.72 2.01 -8.84
CA PHE A 301 -11.39 3.35 -8.36
C PHE A 301 -10.94 4.24 -9.51
N GLU A 302 -10.96 5.54 -9.28
CA GLU A 302 -10.16 6.47 -10.05
C GLU A 302 -8.66 6.35 -9.74
N HIS A 303 -7.84 6.60 -10.75
CA HIS A 303 -6.41 6.83 -10.58
C HIS A 303 -6.19 8.25 -10.04
N LEU A 304 -5.96 8.34 -8.73
CA LEU A 304 -5.78 9.61 -8.03
C LEU A 304 -4.30 9.92 -7.82
N ASP A 305 -3.69 10.59 -8.79
CA ASP A 305 -2.34 11.13 -8.67
C ASP A 305 -2.32 12.37 -7.79
N LYS A 306 -1.64 12.27 -6.64
CA LYS A 306 -1.41 13.39 -5.72
C LYS A 306 -0.02 14.00 -5.86
N ASN A 307 0.61 13.80 -7.01
CA ASN A 307 1.95 14.33 -7.29
C ASN A 307 1.85 15.84 -7.59
N GLY A 308 1.91 16.67 -6.54
CA GLY A 308 1.88 18.12 -6.69
C GLY A 308 1.75 18.90 -5.39
N LYS A 309 2.22 20.16 -5.40
CA LYS A 309 2.02 21.08 -4.27
C LYS A 309 0.55 21.54 -4.25
N VAL A 310 -0.22 21.07 -3.27
CA VAL A 310 -1.57 21.60 -3.01
C VAL A 310 -1.48 23.08 -2.62
N ARG A 311 -2.27 23.95 -3.28
CA ARG A 311 -2.35 25.41 -3.05
C ARG A 311 -3.75 25.81 -2.54
N GLY A 312 -3.88 27.02 -2.00
CA GLY A 312 -5.17 27.61 -1.58
C GLY A 312 -5.55 27.40 -0.11
N SER A 313 -6.65 28.05 0.29
CA SER A 313 -7.15 28.08 1.69
C SER A 313 -7.56 26.70 2.22
N LYS A 314 -8.01 25.78 1.34
CA LYS A 314 -8.40 24.39 1.66
C LYS A 314 -7.23 23.40 1.63
N LYS A 315 -5.98 23.86 1.44
CA LYS A 315 -4.79 23.01 1.33
C LYS A 315 -4.64 22.00 2.46
N GLN A 316 -4.92 22.41 3.70
CA GLN A 316 -4.82 21.51 4.85
C GLN A 316 -5.86 20.39 4.78
N LYS A 317 -7.12 20.69 4.41
CA LYS A 317 -8.19 19.70 4.24
C LYS A 317 -7.86 18.71 3.11
N LEU A 318 -7.38 19.21 1.97
CA LEU A 318 -6.98 18.40 0.81
C LEU A 318 -5.75 17.52 1.11
N LYS A 319 -4.79 18.02 1.89
CA LYS A 319 -3.65 17.24 2.37
C LYS A 319 -4.09 16.14 3.35
N MET A 320 -5.17 16.36 4.08
CA MET A 320 -5.76 15.36 4.97
C MET A 320 -6.69 14.39 4.22
N TRP A 321 -7.08 14.64 2.98
CA TRP A 321 -7.82 13.65 2.22
C TRP A 321 -6.89 12.47 1.86
N ARG A 322 -7.12 11.31 2.46
CA ARG A 322 -6.26 10.11 2.34
C ARG A 322 -6.84 9.04 1.42
N SER A 323 -7.33 9.44 0.25
CA SER A 323 -7.85 8.50 -0.76
C SER A 323 -6.87 7.37 -1.11
N GLN A 324 -5.57 7.65 -1.21
CA GLN A 324 -4.54 6.62 -1.47
C GLN A 324 -4.41 5.61 -0.32
N GLU A 325 -4.59 6.05 0.93
CA GLU A 325 -4.61 5.13 2.08
C GLU A 325 -5.85 4.24 2.04
N VAL A 326 -7.03 4.81 1.74
CA VAL A 326 -8.28 4.04 1.55
C VAL A 326 -8.09 2.99 0.45
N GLN A 327 -7.62 3.39 -0.74
CA GLN A 327 -7.38 2.46 -1.84
C GLN A 327 -6.36 1.36 -1.48
N SER A 328 -5.31 1.68 -0.72
CA SER A 328 -4.32 0.70 -0.24
C SER A 328 -4.93 -0.32 0.73
N ILE A 329 -5.74 0.15 1.71
CA ILE A 329 -6.43 -0.74 2.66
C ILE A 329 -7.44 -1.61 1.91
N VAL A 330 -8.25 -1.03 1.02
CA VAL A 330 -9.23 -1.76 0.21
C VAL A 330 -8.54 -2.80 -0.65
N LYS A 331 -7.45 -2.45 -1.36
CA LYS A 331 -6.69 -3.40 -2.18
C LYS A 331 -6.23 -4.62 -1.39
N ASN A 332 -5.64 -4.40 -0.21
CA ASN A 332 -5.18 -5.50 0.64
C ASN A 332 -6.34 -6.37 1.14
N LYS A 333 -7.48 -5.79 1.50
CA LYS A 333 -8.66 -6.54 1.95
C LYS A 333 -9.35 -7.29 0.79
N ALA A 334 -9.56 -6.61 -0.34
CA ALA A 334 -10.20 -7.13 -1.54
C ALA A 334 -9.45 -8.34 -2.10
N HIS A 335 -8.12 -8.23 -2.25
CA HIS A 335 -7.32 -9.34 -2.75
C HIS A 335 -7.40 -10.57 -1.84
N ARG A 336 -7.45 -10.38 -0.51
CA ARG A 336 -7.64 -11.50 0.43
C ARG A 336 -9.00 -12.18 0.26
N LEU A 337 -10.01 -11.46 -0.21
CA LEU A 337 -11.33 -11.97 -0.54
C LEU A 337 -11.43 -12.47 -1.99
N GLY A 338 -10.32 -12.54 -2.73
CA GLY A 338 -10.30 -12.98 -4.12
C GLY A 338 -10.77 -11.94 -5.13
N MET A 339 -11.10 -10.72 -4.71
CA MET A 339 -11.56 -9.64 -5.59
C MET A 339 -10.40 -8.92 -6.27
N ARG A 340 -10.63 -8.42 -7.49
CA ARG A 340 -9.66 -7.55 -8.19
C ARG A 340 -9.86 -6.08 -7.87
N ILE A 341 -8.78 -5.30 -8.01
CA ILE A 341 -8.84 -3.84 -8.03
C ILE A 341 -8.51 -3.34 -9.42
N SER A 342 -9.33 -2.42 -9.91
CA SER A 342 -9.13 -1.73 -11.19
C SER A 342 -9.07 -0.22 -10.99
N HIS A 343 -8.25 0.47 -11.79
CA HIS A 343 -8.16 1.92 -11.77
C HIS A 343 -8.52 2.48 -13.14
N ILE A 344 -9.29 3.56 -13.18
CA ILE A 344 -9.66 4.29 -14.41
C ILE A 344 -9.14 5.73 -14.39
N CYS A 345 -9.10 6.40 -15.55
CA CYS A 345 -8.71 7.79 -15.63
C CYS A 345 -9.74 8.69 -14.94
N ALA A 346 -9.31 9.46 -13.93
CA ALA A 346 -10.16 10.39 -13.17
C ALA A 346 -10.62 11.62 -13.98
N TRP A 347 -10.03 11.88 -15.15
CA TRP A 347 -10.31 13.10 -15.89
C TRP A 347 -11.75 13.12 -16.39
N GLY A 348 -12.54 14.09 -15.96
CA GLY A 348 -13.90 14.33 -16.46
C GLY A 348 -15.00 13.43 -15.88
N THR A 349 -14.69 12.41 -15.09
CA THR A 349 -15.67 11.52 -14.42
C THR A 349 -16.70 12.30 -13.60
N SER A 350 -16.23 13.30 -12.87
CA SER A 350 -17.02 14.19 -12.02
C SER A 350 -17.55 15.41 -12.79
N LYS A 351 -16.92 15.79 -13.90
CA LYS A 351 -17.33 16.95 -14.72
C LYS A 351 -18.47 16.61 -15.68
N LEU A 352 -18.58 15.36 -16.13
CA LEU A 352 -19.55 14.93 -17.13
C LEU A 352 -20.79 14.33 -16.48
N ALA A 353 -21.96 14.67 -17.02
CA ALA A 353 -23.24 14.08 -16.64
C ALA A 353 -23.28 12.61 -17.06
N TYR A 354 -23.73 11.72 -16.18
CA TYR A 354 -23.74 10.29 -16.50
C TYR A 354 -24.64 9.94 -17.68
N ASP A 355 -25.66 10.76 -17.96
CA ASP A 355 -26.61 10.56 -19.06
C ASP A 355 -26.09 11.06 -20.42
N GLY A 356 -24.87 11.61 -20.47
CA GLY A 356 -24.26 12.09 -21.71
C GLY A 356 -24.69 13.49 -22.13
N SER A 357 -25.46 14.22 -21.31
CA SER A 357 -25.89 15.60 -21.59
C SER A 357 -24.77 16.64 -21.56
N GLY A 358 -23.52 16.24 -21.32
CA GLY A 358 -22.35 17.12 -21.32
C GLY A 358 -21.84 17.47 -19.93
N SER A 359 -21.38 18.71 -19.71
CA SER A 359 -20.79 19.11 -18.43
C SER A 359 -21.86 19.44 -17.38
N VAL A 360 -21.61 19.08 -16.12
CA VAL A 360 -22.51 19.39 -14.99
C VAL A 360 -22.19 20.74 -14.35
N LEU A 361 -23.22 21.47 -13.92
CA LEU A 361 -23.11 22.67 -13.10
C LEU A 361 -23.25 22.29 -11.62
N ARG A 362 -22.22 22.57 -10.79
CA ARG A 362 -22.15 22.09 -9.40
C ARG A 362 -22.38 23.22 -8.41
N GLY A 363 -23.07 22.94 -7.31
CA GLY A 363 -23.23 23.92 -6.22
C GLY A 363 -23.87 25.21 -6.71
N GLY A 364 -23.26 26.35 -6.38
CA GLY A 364 -23.77 27.68 -6.71
C GLY A 364 -23.99 27.88 -8.21
N ASP A 365 -23.09 27.34 -9.06
CA ASP A 365 -23.21 27.42 -10.52
C ASP A 365 -24.47 26.71 -11.05
N GLY A 366 -24.97 25.72 -10.30
CA GLY A 366 -26.21 25.00 -10.60
C GLY A 366 -27.44 25.54 -9.86
N GLY A 367 -27.29 26.63 -9.10
CA GLY A 367 -28.36 27.20 -8.26
C GLY A 367 -28.55 26.49 -6.90
N PHE A 368 -27.53 25.79 -6.38
CA PHE A 368 -27.62 25.04 -5.12
C PHE A 368 -26.69 25.58 -4.03
N HIS A 369 -27.14 25.49 -2.77
CA HIS A 369 -26.31 25.82 -1.61
C HIS A 369 -25.27 24.74 -1.25
N THR A 370 -25.31 23.57 -1.92
CA THR A 370 -24.43 22.43 -1.61
C THR A 370 -23.74 21.90 -2.86
N TYR A 371 -22.48 21.49 -2.72
CA TYR A 371 -21.71 20.87 -3.82
C TYR A 371 -22.06 19.39 -4.05
N GLU A 372 -22.92 18.79 -3.21
CA GLU A 372 -23.42 17.42 -3.40
C GLU A 372 -24.41 17.31 -4.57
N ARG A 373 -25.04 18.43 -4.96
CA ARG A 373 -26.00 18.49 -6.08
C ARG A 373 -25.40 19.18 -7.30
N CYS A 374 -25.82 18.71 -8.46
CA CYS A 374 -25.53 19.33 -9.74
C CYS A 374 -26.75 19.37 -10.65
N LYS A 375 -26.73 20.30 -11.59
CA LYS A 375 -27.69 20.44 -12.67
C LYS A 375 -27.01 20.05 -13.97
N PHE A 376 -27.64 19.16 -14.72
CA PHE A 376 -27.21 18.74 -16.04
C PHE A 376 -27.67 19.75 -17.10
N GLN A 377 -27.12 19.69 -18.31
CA GLN A 377 -27.48 20.63 -19.38
C GLN A 377 -28.94 20.46 -19.83
N ASN A 378 -29.49 19.25 -19.72
CA ASN A 378 -30.91 18.97 -19.96
C ASN A 378 -31.85 19.38 -18.81
N GLY A 379 -31.34 20.11 -17.80
CA GLY A 379 -32.11 20.58 -16.67
C GLY A 379 -32.26 19.58 -15.52
N LYS A 380 -31.85 18.32 -15.68
CA LYS A 380 -31.93 17.29 -14.63
C LYS A 380 -31.09 17.66 -13.41
N VAL A 381 -31.67 17.53 -12.23
CA VAL A 381 -30.96 17.71 -10.95
C VAL A 381 -30.56 16.36 -10.39
N TYR A 382 -29.28 16.20 -10.03
CA TYR A 382 -28.77 14.91 -9.56
C TYR A 382 -27.62 15.06 -8.55
N ASN A 383 -27.28 13.95 -7.87
CA ASN A 383 -26.14 13.89 -6.95
C ASN A 383 -24.81 13.80 -7.73
N CYS A 384 -23.88 14.71 -7.45
CA CYS A 384 -22.59 14.83 -8.12
C CYS A 384 -21.73 13.56 -7.99
N ASP A 385 -21.60 13.07 -6.76
CA ASP A 385 -20.71 11.96 -6.41
C ASP A 385 -21.28 10.64 -6.97
N LEU A 386 -22.61 10.50 -6.97
CA LEU A 386 -23.28 9.35 -7.56
C LEU A 386 -23.13 9.33 -9.09
N SER A 387 -23.31 10.48 -9.75
CA SER A 387 -23.03 10.62 -11.19
C SER A 387 -21.58 10.24 -11.52
N ALA A 388 -20.63 10.67 -10.70
CA ALA A 388 -19.23 10.31 -10.86
C ALA A 388 -19.01 8.80 -10.71
N SER A 389 -19.61 8.17 -9.69
CA SER A 389 -19.50 6.72 -9.48
C SER A 389 -20.00 5.89 -10.67
N TYR A 390 -21.08 6.33 -11.35
CA TYR A 390 -21.55 5.67 -12.57
C TYR A 390 -20.56 5.80 -13.71
N ASN A 391 -19.98 6.98 -13.90
CA ASN A 391 -18.98 7.20 -14.94
C ASN A 391 -17.71 6.37 -14.67
N ILE A 392 -17.31 6.20 -13.41
CA ILE A 392 -16.19 5.34 -13.01
C ILE A 392 -16.45 3.89 -13.44
N GLY A 393 -17.62 3.34 -13.09
CA GLY A 393 -17.99 1.97 -13.44
C GLY A 393 -18.18 1.77 -14.95
N ALA A 394 -18.83 2.71 -15.62
CA ALA A 394 -19.02 2.68 -17.07
C ALA A 394 -17.69 2.65 -17.83
N ARG A 395 -16.72 3.48 -17.44
CA ARG A 395 -15.38 3.51 -18.05
C ARG A 395 -14.63 2.19 -17.87
N TYR A 396 -14.84 1.51 -16.75
CA TYR A 396 -14.26 0.19 -16.54
C TYR A 396 -14.83 -0.80 -17.57
N PHE A 397 -16.16 -0.94 -17.64
CA PHE A 397 -16.78 -1.88 -18.55
C PHE A 397 -16.49 -1.57 -20.01
N VAL A 398 -16.66 -0.32 -20.45
CA VAL A 398 -16.30 0.08 -21.83
C VAL A 398 -14.86 -0.28 -22.15
N ARG A 399 -13.91 -0.04 -21.23
CA ARG A 399 -12.51 -0.38 -21.45
C ARG A 399 -12.28 -1.89 -21.55
N GLU A 400 -12.84 -2.70 -20.65
CA GLU A 400 -12.59 -4.14 -20.62
C GLU A 400 -13.33 -4.88 -21.72
N ILE A 401 -14.57 -4.49 -22.05
CA ILE A 401 -15.33 -5.02 -23.20
C ILE A 401 -14.54 -4.76 -24.49
N LEU A 402 -14.16 -3.52 -24.77
CA LEU A 402 -13.40 -3.18 -25.99
C LEU A 402 -12.01 -3.82 -26.06
N LYS A 403 -11.43 -4.26 -24.93
CA LYS A 403 -10.17 -5.03 -24.92
C LYS A 403 -10.38 -6.50 -25.24
N SER A 404 -11.56 -7.05 -24.93
CA SER A 404 -11.91 -8.44 -25.23
C SER A 404 -12.27 -8.67 -26.69
N LEU A 405 -12.63 -7.61 -27.42
CA LEU A 405 -12.97 -7.66 -28.85
C LEU A 405 -11.71 -7.56 -29.71
N ASP A 406 -11.74 -8.27 -30.84
CA ASP A 406 -10.74 -8.13 -31.90
C ASP A 406 -10.97 -6.84 -32.72
N ALA A 407 -10.02 -6.50 -33.60
CA ALA A 407 -10.09 -5.26 -34.36
C ALA A 407 -11.28 -5.21 -35.33
N SER A 408 -11.68 -6.35 -35.91
CA SER A 408 -12.76 -6.40 -36.90
C SER A 408 -14.13 -6.14 -36.26
N SER A 409 -14.35 -6.64 -35.05
CA SER A 409 -15.58 -6.37 -34.28
C SER A 409 -15.57 -4.98 -33.64
N ARG A 410 -14.39 -4.49 -33.23
CA ARG A 410 -14.27 -3.23 -32.49
C ARG A 410 -14.47 -1.98 -33.36
N LEU A 411 -13.94 -1.95 -34.58
CA LEU A 411 -13.98 -0.76 -35.44
C LEU A 411 -15.42 -0.36 -35.83
N PRO A 412 -16.32 -1.28 -36.22
CA PRO A 412 -17.73 -0.95 -36.47
C PRO A 412 -18.44 -0.39 -35.24
N ILE A 413 -18.15 -0.94 -34.05
CA ILE A 413 -18.73 -0.46 -32.79
C ILE A 413 -18.25 0.97 -32.47
N GLU A 414 -16.97 1.26 -32.68
CA GLU A 414 -16.44 2.62 -32.50
C GLU A 414 -16.99 3.60 -33.56
N ALA A 415 -17.35 3.15 -34.75
CA ALA A 415 -18.04 3.96 -35.76
C ALA A 415 -19.50 4.25 -35.35
N ASN A 416 -20.21 3.24 -34.84
CA ASN A 416 -21.60 3.37 -34.37
C ASN A 416 -21.70 4.18 -33.07
N VAL A 417 -20.71 4.05 -32.18
CA VAL A 417 -20.63 4.75 -30.89
C VAL A 417 -19.28 5.46 -30.77
N PRO A 418 -19.10 6.64 -31.42
CA PRO A 418 -17.82 7.35 -31.47
C PRO A 418 -17.23 7.68 -30.09
N GLN A 419 -18.06 7.84 -29.07
CA GLN A 419 -17.62 8.14 -27.71
C GLN A 419 -16.79 7.01 -27.09
N CYS A 420 -16.93 5.76 -27.56
CA CYS A 420 -16.14 4.60 -27.12
C CYS A 420 -14.65 4.73 -27.48
N SER A 421 -14.33 5.42 -28.58
CA SER A 421 -12.95 5.66 -29.02
C SER A 421 -12.16 6.49 -28.00
N LYS A 422 -12.82 7.45 -27.35
CA LYS A 422 -12.23 8.34 -26.34
C LYS A 422 -12.62 7.91 -24.92
N ARG A 423 -11.93 6.88 -24.43
CA ARG A 423 -12.16 6.25 -23.11
C ARG A 423 -12.20 7.23 -21.92
N SER A 424 -11.52 8.38 -22.00
CA SER A 424 -11.51 9.41 -20.95
C SER A 424 -12.75 10.29 -20.91
N THR A 425 -13.66 10.18 -21.88
CA THR A 425 -14.94 10.91 -21.91
C THR A 425 -16.16 10.00 -21.82
N CYS A 426 -15.99 8.68 -21.78
CA CYS A 426 -17.12 7.76 -21.64
C CYS A 426 -17.87 8.02 -20.32
N THR A 427 -19.19 7.98 -20.44
CA THR A 427 -20.18 8.12 -19.36
C THR A 427 -21.02 6.86 -19.26
N PHE A 428 -21.92 6.80 -18.29
CA PHE A 428 -22.87 5.71 -18.18
C PHE A 428 -23.73 5.53 -19.43
N SER A 429 -24.20 6.62 -20.06
CA SER A 429 -24.91 6.53 -21.34
C SER A 429 -24.05 5.91 -22.46
N THR A 430 -22.74 6.14 -22.47
CA THR A 430 -21.84 5.48 -23.43
C THR A 430 -21.85 3.96 -23.27
N LEU A 431 -21.88 3.45 -22.03
CA LEU A 431 -21.98 2.01 -21.78
C LEU A 431 -23.33 1.45 -22.30
N ILE A 432 -24.44 2.15 -22.05
CA ILE A 432 -25.75 1.74 -22.57
C ILE A 432 -25.76 1.69 -24.10
N SER A 433 -25.23 2.72 -24.76
CA SER A 433 -25.11 2.74 -26.23
C SER A 433 -24.19 1.64 -26.76
N LEU A 434 -23.09 1.33 -26.05
CA LEU A 434 -22.19 0.23 -26.40
C LEU A 434 -22.92 -1.13 -26.33
N ASN A 435 -23.65 -1.39 -25.26
CA ASN A 435 -24.40 -2.64 -25.12
C ASN A 435 -25.51 -2.77 -26.17
N ALA A 436 -26.18 -1.67 -26.51
CA ALA A 436 -27.14 -1.67 -27.61
C ALA A 436 -26.46 -2.05 -28.94
N ALA A 437 -25.31 -1.45 -29.26
CA ALA A 437 -24.56 -1.79 -30.48
C ALA A 437 -24.08 -3.25 -30.50
N LEU A 438 -23.72 -3.82 -29.34
CA LEU A 438 -23.30 -5.22 -29.21
C LEU A 438 -24.44 -6.24 -29.38
N MET A 439 -25.69 -5.84 -29.14
CA MET A 439 -26.86 -6.71 -29.36
C MET A 439 -27.27 -6.77 -30.84
N PHE A 440 -26.84 -5.80 -31.64
CA PHE A 440 -27.16 -5.69 -33.08
C PHE A 440 -25.97 -6.00 -34.00
N ALA A 441 -24.80 -6.33 -33.43
CA ALA A 441 -23.60 -6.78 -34.12
C ALA A 441 -23.46 -8.29 -33.94
#